data_AF-A0A140NHZ7-F1
#
_entry.id   AF-A0A140NHZ7-F1
#
_cell.length_a   1.000
_cell.length_b   1.000
_cell.length_c   1.000
_cell.angle_alpha   90.00
_cell.angle_beta   90.00
_cell.angle_gamma   90.00
#
_symmetry.space_group_name_H-M   'P 1'
#
loop_
_entity.id
_entity.type
_entity.pdbx_description
1 polymer ?
#
loop_
_entity_poly.entity_id
_entity_poly.type
_entity_poly.pdbx_seq_one_letter_code
_entity_poly.pdbx_strand_id
1 'polypeptide(L)'
;MNLSKYLVIILSSIFFWGALSTTYILDFKYPLPFEILASSILDWFLTTLVFIIIMHIYKKRVESLNNFFSINVRKSLERKKHYLYIIVLIAFLYFYFRLNLILDGATREQLVFDEDSSRFMMLASPFFVVMCAISISYQYNFKIIIACLLGVFLVSAYNLSRSEFANLISLIILCLSLKGLSFKVILKLIIFSILVVIIAGILTIYQGRADTINSSITGILNAFFKYKAFSFYLAEFSIEKISNDIEQILYPFFGFFIERFLIIIEPISNPISVYDADFISEFHRLGPNNAYDGNVLYPWWSWFYGAFGIFGILIKSIFTLIVLIFLLKSKFRFLTLYTLYLILFVSYFRHPILNVASAYAIILFLIMDLLIILSEKKECIYRNNR
;
A
#
# COMPACT_ATOMS: atom_id res chain seq x y z
N MET A 1 22.49 11.76 -16.19
CA MET A 1 21.11 11.30 -15.83
C MET A 1 20.98 11.38 -14.31
N ASN A 2 19.88 11.91 -13.75
CA ASN A 2 19.77 12.11 -12.29
C ASN A 2 19.51 10.75 -11.60
N LEU A 3 20.57 10.05 -11.20
CA LEU A 3 20.58 8.69 -10.65
C LEU A 3 19.55 8.53 -9.50
N SER A 4 19.31 9.62 -8.77
CA SER A 4 18.34 9.71 -7.68
C SER A 4 16.90 9.29 -8.05
N LYS A 5 16.45 9.53 -9.30
CA LYS A 5 15.09 9.19 -9.73
C LYS A 5 14.88 7.68 -9.93
N TYR A 6 15.94 6.94 -10.22
CA TYR A 6 15.90 5.50 -10.41
C TYR A 6 16.22 4.72 -9.12
N LEU A 7 16.62 5.41 -8.04
CA LEU A 7 16.88 4.75 -6.76
C LEU A 7 15.63 4.03 -6.21
N VAL A 8 14.43 4.56 -6.47
CA VAL A 8 13.19 3.90 -6.06
C VAL A 8 13.01 2.53 -6.70
N ILE A 9 13.49 2.35 -7.95
CA ILE A 9 13.49 1.06 -8.64
C ILE A 9 14.47 0.11 -7.96
N ILE A 10 15.67 0.58 -7.62
CA ILE A 10 16.68 -0.22 -6.92
C ILE A 10 16.14 -0.67 -5.56
N LEU A 11 15.58 0.25 -4.77
CA LEU A 11 15.05 -0.04 -3.44
C LEU A 11 13.83 -0.97 -3.48
N SER A 12 12.91 -0.74 -4.41
CA SER A 12 11.77 -1.65 -4.61
C SER A 12 12.22 -3.03 -5.12
N SER A 13 13.26 -3.08 -5.96
CA SER A 13 13.87 -4.36 -6.39
C SER A 13 14.50 -5.11 -5.22
N ILE A 14 15.14 -4.43 -4.27
CA ILE A 14 15.65 -5.06 -3.04
C ILE A 14 14.50 -5.71 -2.26
N PHE A 15 13.33 -5.07 -2.20
CA PHE A 15 12.16 -5.66 -1.53
C PHE A 15 11.57 -6.86 -2.28
N PHE A 16 11.57 -6.82 -3.62
CA PHE A 16 11.16 -7.95 -4.45
C PHE A 16 12.13 -9.13 -4.30
N TRP A 17 13.41 -8.92 -4.58
CA TRP A 17 14.44 -9.96 -4.53
C TRP A 17 14.67 -10.49 -3.11
N GLY A 18 14.53 -9.65 -2.08
CA GLY A 18 14.59 -10.10 -0.68
C GLY A 18 13.43 -11.03 -0.33
N ALA A 19 12.21 -10.72 -0.79
CA ALA A 19 11.06 -11.60 -0.61
C ALA A 19 11.24 -12.92 -1.37
N LEU A 20 11.70 -12.86 -2.63
CA LEU A 20 11.97 -14.04 -3.45
C LEU A 20 13.10 -14.90 -2.85
N SER A 21 14.18 -14.30 -2.36
CA SER A 21 15.27 -15.06 -1.73
C SER A 21 14.80 -15.77 -0.47
N THR A 22 13.87 -15.16 0.27
CA THR A 22 13.30 -15.73 1.49
C THR A 22 12.51 -17.01 1.22
N THR A 23 11.98 -17.23 0.01
CA THR A 23 11.30 -18.50 -0.35
C THR A 23 12.25 -19.69 -0.36
N TYR A 24 13.56 -19.46 -0.51
CA TYR A 24 14.59 -20.51 -0.50
C TYR A 24 15.28 -20.68 0.85
N ILE A 25 15.11 -19.72 1.77
CA ILE A 25 15.74 -19.75 3.10
C ILE A 25 14.80 -20.37 4.13
N LEU A 26 13.50 -20.10 4.02
CA LEU A 26 12.50 -20.62 4.95
C LEU A 26 11.99 -22.00 4.52
N ASP A 27 11.59 -22.79 5.51
CA ASP A 27 11.15 -24.17 5.34
C ASP A 27 9.68 -24.27 4.87
N PHE A 28 9.39 -23.73 3.69
CA PHE A 28 8.05 -23.83 3.10
C PHE A 28 7.70 -25.28 2.76
N LYS A 29 6.40 -25.58 2.73
CA LYS A 29 5.86 -26.95 2.60
C LYS A 29 6.34 -27.66 1.33
N TYR A 30 6.59 -26.92 0.26
CA TYR A 30 7.04 -27.43 -1.03
C TYR A 30 7.88 -26.36 -1.74
N PRO A 31 8.77 -26.73 -2.66
CA PRO A 31 9.47 -25.76 -3.51
C PRO A 31 8.48 -25.09 -4.47
N LEU A 32 8.66 -23.78 -4.72
CA LEU A 32 7.84 -23.06 -5.68
C LEU A 32 8.00 -23.63 -7.11
N PRO A 33 6.89 -23.82 -7.85
CA PRO A 33 6.93 -24.14 -9.27
C PRO A 33 7.73 -23.10 -10.07
N PHE A 34 8.46 -23.57 -11.08
CA PHE A 34 9.29 -22.72 -11.94
C PHE A 34 8.46 -21.66 -12.65
N GLU A 35 7.24 -22.00 -13.07
CA GLU A 35 6.32 -21.13 -13.78
C GLU A 35 5.96 -19.89 -12.95
N ILE A 36 5.77 -20.04 -11.64
CA ILE A 36 5.46 -18.95 -10.71
C ILE A 36 6.67 -18.04 -10.53
N LEU A 37 7.84 -18.64 -10.35
CA LEU A 37 9.09 -17.91 -10.23
C LEU A 37 9.37 -17.09 -11.50
N ALA A 38 9.33 -17.73 -12.67
CA ALA A 38 9.54 -17.08 -13.96
C ALA A 38 8.51 -15.97 -14.22
N SER A 39 7.22 -16.24 -13.94
CA SER A 39 6.14 -15.26 -14.10
C SER A 39 6.31 -14.05 -13.21
N SER A 40 6.64 -14.25 -11.92
CA SER A 40 6.85 -13.15 -10.99
C SER A 40 8.08 -12.29 -11.35
N ILE A 41 9.17 -12.90 -11.82
CA ILE A 41 10.36 -12.18 -12.31
C ILE A 41 10.03 -11.39 -13.57
N LEU A 42 9.30 -11.99 -14.52
CA LEU A 42 8.87 -11.32 -15.74
C LEU A 42 7.94 -10.14 -15.43
N ASP A 43 6.99 -10.32 -14.50
CA ASP A 43 6.12 -9.26 -14.03
C ASP A 43 6.90 -8.09 -13.40
N TRP A 44 7.89 -8.41 -12.54
CA TRP A 44 8.73 -7.39 -11.92
C TRP A 44 9.55 -6.60 -12.95
N PHE A 45 10.12 -7.31 -13.94
CA PHE A 45 10.85 -6.70 -15.04
C PHE A 45 9.96 -5.76 -15.86
N LEU A 46 8.76 -6.21 -16.27
CA LEU A 46 7.84 -5.38 -17.05
C LEU A 46 7.28 -4.21 -16.24
N THR A 47 7.00 -4.40 -14.95
CA THR A 47 6.60 -3.33 -14.03
C THR A 47 7.68 -2.24 -13.95
N THR A 48 8.94 -2.65 -13.83
CA THR A 48 10.09 -1.75 -13.84
C THR A 48 10.21 -1.00 -15.18
N LEU A 49 10.04 -1.72 -16.30
CA LEU A 49 10.07 -1.14 -17.63
C LEU A 49 8.97 -0.08 -17.83
N VAL A 50 7.73 -0.39 -17.44
CA VAL A 50 6.60 0.56 -17.48
C VAL A 50 6.92 1.81 -16.67
N PHE A 51 7.47 1.65 -15.47
CA PHE A 51 7.86 2.79 -14.64
C PHE A 51 8.95 3.63 -15.31
N ILE A 52 10.00 3.02 -15.88
CA ILE A 52 11.06 3.74 -16.61
C ILE A 52 10.48 4.52 -17.80
N ILE A 53 9.60 3.89 -18.59
CA ILE A 53 8.92 4.52 -19.73
C ILE A 53 8.13 5.75 -19.26
N ILE A 54 7.34 5.62 -18.20
CA ILE A 54 6.55 6.73 -17.63
C ILE A 54 7.46 7.87 -17.15
N MET A 55 8.52 7.54 -16.40
CA MET A 55 9.46 8.53 -15.88
C MET A 55 10.21 9.28 -16.99
N HIS A 56 10.48 8.61 -18.12
CA HIS A 56 11.17 9.19 -19.25
C HIS A 56 10.23 10.03 -20.14
N ILE A 57 9.14 9.43 -20.65
CA ILE A 57 8.21 10.07 -21.60
C ILE A 57 7.43 11.19 -20.92
N TYR A 58 6.97 10.98 -19.67
CA TYR A 58 6.15 11.94 -18.93
C TYR A 58 6.94 12.72 -17.87
N LYS A 59 8.27 12.84 -18.03
CA LYS A 59 9.18 13.51 -17.08
C LYS A 59 8.64 14.84 -16.53
N LYS A 60 8.17 15.74 -17.40
CA LYS A 60 7.65 17.07 -17.00
C LYS A 60 6.40 16.96 -16.11
N ARG A 61 5.52 15.99 -16.38
CA ARG A 61 4.30 15.75 -15.59
C ARG A 61 4.65 15.15 -14.24
N VAL A 62 5.59 14.22 -14.20
CA VAL A 62 6.12 13.67 -12.95
C VAL A 62 6.78 14.77 -12.12
N GLU A 63 7.61 15.63 -12.73
CA GLU A 63 8.22 16.78 -12.06
C GLU A 63 7.17 17.78 -11.54
N SER A 64 6.02 17.91 -12.22
CA SER A 64 4.91 18.73 -11.73
C SER A 64 4.29 18.20 -10.43
N LEU A 65 4.39 16.90 -10.14
CA LEU A 65 3.94 16.34 -8.85
C LEU A 65 4.76 16.95 -7.70
N ASN A 66 6.08 17.08 -7.88
CA ASN A 66 6.97 17.67 -6.87
C ASN A 66 6.57 19.11 -6.55
N ASN A 67 6.26 19.92 -7.57
CA ASN A 67 5.81 21.31 -7.37
C ASN A 67 4.44 21.36 -6.68
N PHE A 68 3.52 20.49 -7.09
CA PHE A 68 2.19 20.40 -6.49
C PHE A 68 2.24 20.05 -5.00
N PHE A 69 3.01 19.03 -4.62
CA PHE A 69 3.13 18.63 -3.22
C PHE A 69 3.96 19.62 -2.41
N SER A 70 5.04 20.20 -2.95
CA SER A 70 5.84 21.18 -2.21
C SER A 70 5.11 22.51 -1.94
N ILE A 71 4.24 22.95 -2.86
CA ILE A 71 3.61 24.28 -2.81
C ILE A 71 2.10 24.17 -2.52
N ASN A 72 1.33 23.56 -3.42
CA ASN A 72 -0.14 23.62 -3.39
C ASN A 72 -0.69 22.87 -2.16
N VAL A 73 -0.26 21.62 -1.98
CA VAL A 73 -0.72 20.79 -0.85
C VAL A 73 -0.24 21.37 0.47
N ARG A 74 1.02 21.83 0.54
CA ARG A 74 1.58 22.48 1.73
C ARG A 74 0.73 23.67 2.16
N LYS A 75 0.49 24.61 1.24
CA LYS A 75 -0.29 25.82 1.50
C LYS A 75 -1.73 25.49 1.93
N SER A 76 -2.36 24.54 1.24
CA SER A 76 -3.72 24.09 1.57
C SER A 76 -3.78 23.52 2.98
N LEU A 77 -2.84 22.64 3.34
CA LEU A 77 -2.80 21.97 4.63
C LEU A 77 -2.43 22.93 5.78
N GLU A 78 -1.51 23.88 5.55
CA GLU A 78 -1.17 24.91 6.54
C GLU A 78 -2.38 25.82 6.85
N ARG A 79 -3.15 26.19 5.82
CA ARG A 79 -4.39 26.98 5.97
C ARG A 79 -5.50 26.18 6.67
N LYS A 80 -5.55 24.87 6.44
CA LYS A 80 -6.62 23.97 6.91
C LYS A 80 -6.17 23.03 8.04
N LYS A 81 -5.08 23.34 8.74
CA LYS A 81 -4.47 22.46 9.76
C LYS A 81 -5.41 22.08 10.90
N HIS A 82 -6.41 22.90 11.20
CA HIS A 82 -7.41 22.59 12.21
C HIS A 82 -8.25 21.35 11.85
N TYR A 83 -8.57 21.14 10.57
CA TYR A 83 -9.25 19.92 10.13
C TYR A 83 -8.38 18.68 10.32
N LEU A 84 -7.06 18.77 10.09
CA LEU A 84 -6.13 17.69 10.39
C LEU A 84 -6.16 17.35 11.88
N TYR A 85 -6.15 18.34 12.77
CA TYR A 85 -6.22 18.10 14.22
C TYR A 85 -7.55 17.46 14.64
N ILE A 86 -8.67 17.85 14.02
CA ILE A 86 -9.97 17.22 14.25
C ILE A 86 -9.92 15.74 13.81
N ILE A 87 -9.38 15.42 12.64
CA ILE A 87 -9.25 14.03 12.18
C ILE A 87 -8.35 13.21 13.13
N VAL A 88 -7.25 13.80 13.63
CA VAL A 88 -6.39 13.15 14.64
C VAL A 88 -7.15 12.91 15.95
N LEU A 89 -7.94 13.89 16.42
CA LEU A 89 -8.75 13.74 17.62
C LEU A 89 -9.79 12.62 17.45
N ILE A 90 -10.46 12.54 16.30
CA ILE A 90 -11.42 11.47 16.00
C ILE A 90 -10.69 10.11 16.00
N ALA A 91 -9.53 9.99 15.35
CA ALA A 91 -8.74 8.76 15.36
C ALA A 91 -8.30 8.37 16.79
N PHE A 92 -7.97 9.35 17.64
CA PHE A 92 -7.67 9.12 19.05
C PHE A 92 -8.87 8.59 19.81
N LEU A 93 -10.08 9.12 19.59
CA LEU A 93 -11.31 8.62 20.21
C LEU A 93 -11.58 7.15 19.82
N TYR A 94 -11.45 6.80 18.53
CA TYR A 94 -11.59 5.41 18.09
C TYR A 94 -10.55 4.49 18.72
N PHE A 95 -9.29 4.93 18.81
CA PHE A 95 -8.25 4.19 19.52
C PHE A 95 -8.58 4.02 21.00
N TYR A 96 -9.02 5.10 21.68
CA TYR A 96 -9.39 5.09 23.08
C TYR A 96 -10.51 4.09 23.38
N PHE A 97 -11.57 4.06 22.57
CA PHE A 97 -12.65 3.08 22.74
C PHE A 97 -12.20 1.63 22.56
N ARG A 98 -11.16 1.39 21.77
CA ARG A 98 -10.58 0.06 21.54
C ARG A 98 -9.45 -0.28 22.53
N LEU A 99 -9.01 0.67 23.35
CA LEU A 99 -7.85 0.51 24.23
C LEU A 99 -8.05 -0.61 25.25
N ASN A 100 -9.25 -0.70 25.86
CA ASN A 100 -9.54 -1.75 26.86
C ASN A 100 -9.38 -3.15 26.25
N LEU A 101 -9.97 -3.40 25.08
CA LEU A 101 -9.83 -4.66 24.36
C LEU A 101 -8.36 -5.01 24.08
N ILE A 102 -7.55 -4.02 23.68
CA ILE A 102 -6.11 -4.22 23.44
C ILE A 102 -5.38 -4.57 24.75
N LEU A 103 -5.70 -3.89 25.84
CA LEU A 103 -5.08 -4.13 27.16
C LEU A 103 -5.50 -5.48 27.75
N ASP A 104 -6.70 -5.97 27.42
CA ASP A 104 -7.20 -7.29 27.78
C ASP A 104 -6.54 -8.43 26.97
N GLY A 105 -5.63 -8.08 26.05
CA GLY A 105 -4.84 -9.04 25.28
C GLY A 105 -5.47 -9.46 23.95
N ALA A 106 -6.43 -8.69 23.42
CA ALA A 106 -7.01 -8.99 22.11
C ALA A 106 -5.93 -9.09 21.02
N THR A 107 -6.01 -10.17 20.25
CA THR A 107 -5.14 -10.41 19.10
C THR A 107 -5.53 -9.48 17.95
N ARG A 108 -4.62 -9.31 16.98
CA ARG A 108 -4.92 -8.52 15.78
C ARG A 108 -6.10 -9.10 15.02
N GLU A 109 -6.13 -10.42 14.92
CA GLU A 109 -7.13 -11.19 14.20
C GLU A 109 -8.53 -10.90 14.79
N GLN A 110 -8.67 -10.95 16.11
CA GLN A 110 -9.92 -10.57 16.81
C GLN A 110 -10.32 -9.11 16.52
N LEU A 111 -9.37 -8.17 16.57
CA LEU A 111 -9.66 -6.75 16.33
C LEU A 111 -10.06 -6.41 14.88
N VAL A 112 -9.66 -7.27 13.92
CA VAL A 112 -9.90 -7.07 12.49
C VAL A 112 -11.17 -7.79 12.03
N PHE A 113 -11.38 -9.03 12.48
CA PHE A 113 -12.45 -9.90 12.01
C PHE A 113 -13.67 -9.95 12.93
N ASP A 114 -13.48 -9.90 14.26
CA ASP A 114 -14.59 -10.09 15.21
C ASP A 114 -15.26 -8.75 15.59
N GLU A 115 -14.46 -7.67 15.64
CA GLU A 115 -14.87 -6.35 16.17
C GLU A 115 -15.00 -5.27 15.08
N ASP A 116 -15.33 -5.67 13.84
CA ASP A 116 -15.56 -4.83 12.64
C ASP A 116 -14.76 -3.51 12.60
N SER A 117 -13.68 -3.47 11.82
CA SER A 117 -12.90 -2.24 11.65
C SER A 117 -13.76 -1.06 11.18
N SER A 118 -13.74 0.05 11.91
CA SER A 118 -14.53 1.24 11.57
C SER A 118 -14.18 1.76 10.16
N ARG A 119 -15.20 2.05 9.36
CA ARG A 119 -15.04 2.65 8.01
C ARG A 119 -14.24 3.94 8.05
N PHE A 120 -14.35 4.73 9.13
CA PHE A 120 -13.52 5.92 9.32
C PHE A 120 -12.05 5.55 9.42
N MET A 121 -11.69 4.52 10.20
CA MET A 121 -10.31 4.08 10.37
C MET A 121 -9.72 3.48 9.09
N MET A 122 -10.55 2.81 8.28
CA MET A 122 -10.17 2.35 6.93
C MET A 122 -9.80 3.52 5.99
N LEU A 123 -10.45 4.68 6.12
CA LEU A 123 -10.10 5.91 5.40
C LEU A 123 -8.92 6.65 6.05
N ALA A 124 -8.85 6.66 7.38
CA ALA A 124 -7.82 7.37 8.13
C ALA A 124 -6.42 6.78 7.92
N SER A 125 -6.29 5.45 7.82
CA SER A 125 -5.02 4.76 7.52
C SER A 125 -4.31 5.34 6.27
N PRO A 126 -4.87 5.20 5.05
CA PRO A 126 -4.21 5.68 3.84
C PRO A 126 -4.03 7.19 3.86
N PHE A 127 -4.97 7.95 4.45
CA PHE A 127 -4.86 9.39 4.62
C PHE A 127 -3.60 9.77 5.41
N PHE A 128 -3.46 9.24 6.63
CA PHE A 128 -2.34 9.59 7.49
C PHE A 128 -1.01 9.11 6.93
N VAL A 129 -0.95 7.90 6.38
CA VAL A 129 0.28 7.35 5.81
C VAL A 129 0.78 8.21 4.64
N VAL A 130 -0.09 8.57 3.68
CA VAL A 130 0.30 9.41 2.53
C VAL A 130 0.59 10.84 2.96
N MET A 131 -0.24 11.45 3.81
CA MET A 131 -0.01 12.82 4.27
C MET A 131 1.24 12.95 5.15
N CYS A 132 1.54 11.94 5.98
CA CYS A 132 2.78 11.87 6.74
C CYS A 132 3.99 11.76 5.80
N ALA A 133 3.94 10.84 4.82
CA ALA A 133 5.02 10.69 3.85
C ALA A 133 5.31 11.99 3.09
N ILE A 134 4.26 12.67 2.60
CA ILE A 134 4.37 13.96 1.91
C ILE A 134 4.93 15.02 2.87
N SER A 135 4.35 15.20 4.05
CA SER A 135 4.75 16.25 4.99
C SER A 135 6.22 16.13 5.43
N ILE A 136 6.71 14.91 5.65
CA ILE A 136 8.11 14.62 5.96
C ILE A 136 9.00 14.94 4.75
N SER A 137 8.68 14.36 3.58
CA SER A 137 9.51 14.45 2.37
C SER A 137 9.65 15.89 1.85
N TYR A 138 8.59 16.67 2.00
CA TYR A 138 8.51 18.06 1.55
C TYR A 138 8.71 19.08 2.66
N GLN A 139 9.11 18.64 3.86
CA GLN A 139 9.51 19.49 5.00
C GLN A 139 8.44 20.55 5.35
N TYR A 140 7.22 20.08 5.59
CA TYR A 140 6.13 20.94 6.04
C TYR A 140 6.40 21.45 7.47
N ASN A 141 5.52 22.33 7.96
CA ASN A 141 5.56 22.79 9.35
C ASN A 141 5.64 21.60 10.33
N PHE A 142 6.55 21.67 11.30
CA PHE A 142 6.77 20.62 12.29
C PHE A 142 5.47 20.17 13.00
N LYS A 143 4.56 21.10 13.31
CA LYS A 143 3.27 20.77 13.94
C LYS A 143 2.41 19.85 13.06
N ILE A 144 2.44 20.04 11.74
CA ILE A 144 1.73 19.19 10.78
C ILE A 144 2.38 17.81 10.69
N ILE A 145 3.72 17.75 10.64
CA ILE A 145 4.46 16.49 10.61
C ILE A 145 4.14 15.66 11.85
N ILE A 146 4.19 16.25 13.04
CA ILE A 146 3.86 15.58 14.30
C ILE A 146 2.40 15.11 14.32
N ALA A 147 1.45 15.95 13.88
CA ALA A 147 0.04 15.53 13.80
C ALA A 147 -0.17 14.34 12.86
N CYS A 148 0.49 14.32 11.70
CA CYS A 148 0.40 13.19 10.77
C CYS A 148 1.06 11.93 11.33
N LEU A 149 2.23 12.06 11.97
CA LEU A 149 2.92 10.94 12.64
C LEU A 149 2.07 10.35 13.77
N LEU A 150 1.45 11.20 14.59
CA LEU A 150 0.53 10.77 15.63
C LEU A 150 -0.67 10.03 15.03
N GLY A 151 -1.22 10.52 13.92
CA GLY A 151 -2.27 9.83 13.17
C GLY A 151 -1.85 8.43 12.69
N VAL A 152 -0.65 8.29 12.11
CA VAL A 152 -0.10 6.98 11.72
C VAL A 152 0.03 6.06 12.93
N PHE A 153 0.56 6.56 14.05
CA PHE A 153 0.69 5.79 15.28
C PHE A 153 -0.67 5.31 15.81
N LEU A 154 -1.67 6.20 15.88
CA LEU A 154 -3.00 5.87 16.37
C LEU A 154 -3.68 4.81 15.51
N VAL A 155 -3.59 4.92 14.18
CA VAL A 155 -4.17 3.91 13.28
C VAL A 155 -3.42 2.58 13.35
N SER A 156 -2.10 2.62 13.49
CA SER A 156 -1.27 1.43 13.68
C SER A 156 -1.63 0.72 14.99
N ALA A 157 -1.79 1.47 16.08
CA ALA A 157 -2.15 0.94 17.40
C ALA A 157 -3.58 0.39 17.40
N TYR A 158 -4.54 1.09 16.80
CA TYR A 158 -5.94 0.65 16.67
C TYR A 158 -6.08 -0.72 15.96
N ASN A 159 -5.22 -0.98 14.97
CA ASN A 159 -5.21 -2.24 14.20
C ASN A 159 -4.14 -3.24 14.67
N LEU A 160 -3.37 -2.92 15.71
CA LEU A 160 -2.15 -3.66 16.10
C LEU A 160 -1.25 -4.01 14.90
N SER A 161 -1.14 -3.08 13.93
CA SER A 161 -0.54 -3.34 12.63
C SER A 161 0.78 -2.60 12.42
N ARG A 162 1.81 -3.37 12.05
CA ARG A 162 3.14 -2.87 11.66
C ARG A 162 3.20 -2.45 10.18
N SER A 163 2.18 -2.83 9.38
CA SER A 163 2.16 -2.55 7.93
C SER A 163 2.10 -1.06 7.61
N GLU A 164 1.42 -0.26 8.44
CA GLU A 164 1.26 1.17 8.23
C GLU A 164 2.61 1.90 8.21
N PHE A 165 3.52 1.49 9.10
CA PHE A 165 4.87 2.01 9.16
C PHE A 165 5.73 1.58 7.95
N ALA A 166 5.61 0.34 7.52
CA ALA A 166 6.29 -0.14 6.31
C ALA A 166 5.79 0.60 5.05
N ASN A 167 4.48 0.86 4.97
CA ASN A 167 3.86 1.64 3.90
C ASN A 167 4.33 3.10 3.93
N LEU A 168 4.43 3.69 5.13
CA LEU A 168 4.97 5.04 5.33
C LEU A 168 6.41 5.15 4.81
N ILE A 169 7.30 4.21 5.18
CA ILE A 169 8.69 4.19 4.71
C ILE A 169 8.73 4.10 3.17
N SER A 170 7.96 3.18 2.58
CA SER A 170 7.89 2.99 1.13
C SER A 170 7.43 4.27 0.39
N LEU A 171 6.42 4.96 0.93
CA LEU A 171 5.91 6.22 0.38
C LEU A 171 6.88 7.39 0.56
N ILE A 172 7.63 7.46 1.67
CA ILE A 172 8.69 8.45 1.85
C ILE A 172 9.79 8.23 0.80
N ILE A 173 10.23 6.98 0.61
CA ILE A 173 11.22 6.63 -0.43
C ILE A 173 10.74 7.08 -1.80
N LEU A 174 9.48 6.80 -2.15
CA LEU A 174 8.88 7.25 -3.40
C LEU A 174 8.88 8.77 -3.52
N CYS A 175 8.33 9.49 -2.54
CA CYS A 175 8.26 10.96 -2.55
C CYS A 175 9.64 11.61 -2.72
N LEU A 176 10.64 11.10 -2.01
CA LEU A 176 12.00 11.61 -2.10
C LEU A 176 12.67 11.31 -3.45
N SER A 177 12.38 10.14 -4.04
CA SER A 177 12.87 9.82 -5.40
C SER A 177 12.31 10.77 -6.47
N LEU A 178 11.04 11.20 -6.31
CA LEU A 178 10.39 12.16 -7.19
C LEU A 178 10.99 13.58 -7.04
N LYS A 179 11.30 13.97 -5.79
CA LYS A 179 11.95 15.25 -5.46
C LYS A 179 13.42 15.30 -5.90
N GLY A 180 14.08 14.14 -5.94
CA GLY A 180 15.52 14.02 -6.04
C GLY A 180 16.16 13.88 -4.65
N LEU A 181 17.03 12.89 -4.52
CA LEU A 181 17.69 12.51 -3.27
C LEU A 181 19.08 13.13 -3.18
N SER A 182 19.37 13.75 -2.04
CA SER A 182 20.73 14.05 -1.60
C SER A 182 21.16 13.03 -0.55
N PHE A 183 22.46 12.76 -0.44
CA PHE A 183 23.01 11.81 0.52
C PHE A 183 22.58 12.11 1.97
N LYS A 184 22.53 13.40 2.36
CA LYS A 184 22.06 13.83 3.69
C LYS A 184 20.61 13.41 3.98
N VAL A 185 19.75 13.41 2.96
CA VAL A 185 18.35 13.00 3.09
C VAL A 185 18.24 11.48 3.25
N ILE A 186 19.07 10.71 2.53
CA ILE A 186 19.15 9.25 2.68
C ILE A 186 19.54 8.89 4.12
N LEU A 187 20.56 9.55 4.68
CA LEU A 187 20.99 9.31 6.06
C LEU A 187 19.86 9.58 7.07
N LYS A 188 19.12 10.69 6.90
CA LYS A 188 17.95 11.00 7.75
C LYS A 188 16.85 9.95 7.61
N LEU A 189 16.64 9.41 6.42
CA LEU A 189 15.66 8.34 6.19
C LEU A 189 16.06 7.03 6.87
N ILE A 190 17.36 6.68 6.85
CA ILE A 190 17.87 5.52 7.58
C ILE A 190 17.61 5.69 9.08
N ILE A 191 17.97 6.84 9.65
CA ILE A 191 17.72 7.14 11.09
C ILE A 191 16.22 7.07 11.42
N PHE A 192 15.37 7.67 10.58
CA PHE A 192 13.92 7.60 10.75
C PHE A 192 13.39 6.16 10.68
N SER A 193 13.89 5.36 9.74
CA SER A 193 13.50 3.95 9.59
C SER A 193 13.92 3.12 10.80
N ILE A 194 15.11 3.37 11.36
CA ILE A 194 15.57 2.74 12.60
C ILE A 194 14.64 3.09 13.77
N LEU A 195 14.27 4.37 13.91
CA LEU A 195 13.33 4.81 14.95
C LEU A 195 11.97 4.09 14.82
N VAL A 196 11.45 3.99 13.60
CA VAL A 196 10.21 3.27 13.31
C VAL A 196 10.31 1.79 13.66
N VAL A 197 11.43 1.13 13.33
CA VAL A 197 11.69 -0.27 13.69
C VAL A 197 11.76 -0.44 15.20
N ILE A 198 12.37 0.50 15.94
CA ILE A 198 12.40 0.46 17.42
C ILE A 198 10.97 0.57 17.98
N ILE A 199 10.16 1.52 17.49
CA ILE A 199 8.76 1.69 17.94
C ILE A 199 7.95 0.42 17.65
N ALA A 200 8.06 -0.14 16.44
CA ALA A 200 7.42 -1.41 16.10
C ALA A 200 7.94 -2.57 16.97
N GLY A 201 9.21 -2.52 17.36
CA GLY A 201 9.84 -3.50 18.23
C GLY A 201 9.27 -3.47 19.65
N ILE A 202 9.08 -2.28 20.20
CA ILE A 202 8.42 -2.06 21.49
C ILE A 202 6.98 -2.57 21.45
N LEU A 203 6.23 -2.25 20.39
CA LEU A 203 4.86 -2.77 20.20
C LEU A 203 4.83 -4.31 20.16
N THR A 204 5.83 -4.94 19.56
CA THR A 204 5.93 -6.41 19.49
C THR A 204 6.17 -7.03 20.86
N ILE A 205 6.97 -6.38 21.71
CA ILE A 205 7.20 -6.81 23.11
C ILE A 205 5.91 -6.67 23.92
N TYR A 206 5.21 -5.53 23.81
CA TYR A 206 3.93 -5.33 24.46
C TYR A 206 2.86 -6.34 24.01
N GLN A 207 2.94 -6.85 22.79
CA GLN A 207 2.09 -7.92 22.29
C GLN A 207 2.46 -9.32 22.83
N GLY A 208 3.50 -9.44 23.67
CA GLY A 208 3.99 -10.73 24.18
C GLY A 208 4.64 -11.61 23.11
N ARG A 209 5.03 -11.03 21.95
CA ARG A 209 5.59 -11.78 20.81
C ARG A 209 7.12 -11.79 20.78
N ALA A 210 7.78 -11.08 21.70
CA ALA A 210 9.24 -11.05 21.84
C ALA A 210 9.64 -10.63 23.26
N ASP A 211 10.69 -11.27 23.80
CA ASP A 211 11.19 -10.96 25.15
C ASP A 211 12.27 -9.88 25.17
N THR A 212 12.93 -9.61 24.03
CA THR A 212 14.04 -8.65 23.94
C THR A 212 13.92 -7.77 22.70
N ILE A 213 14.56 -6.60 22.72
CA ILE A 213 14.63 -5.70 21.55
C ILE A 213 15.34 -6.38 20.37
N ASN A 214 16.41 -7.15 20.61
CA ASN A 214 17.13 -7.86 19.54
C ASN A 214 16.28 -8.96 18.88
N SER A 215 15.57 -9.77 19.68
CA SER A 215 14.65 -10.78 19.15
C SER A 215 13.47 -10.12 18.42
N SER A 216 13.02 -8.96 18.90
CA SER A 216 11.97 -8.17 18.26
C SER A 216 12.39 -7.59 16.91
N ILE A 217 13.57 -6.98 16.80
CA ILE A 217 14.10 -6.42 15.53
C ILE A 217 14.31 -7.53 14.50
N THR A 218 14.96 -8.63 14.90
CA THR A 218 15.17 -9.79 14.03
C THR A 218 13.84 -10.38 13.58
N GLY A 219 12.88 -10.49 14.52
CA GLY A 219 11.52 -10.92 14.25
C GLY A 219 10.78 -10.01 13.26
N ILE A 220 10.99 -8.68 13.34
CA ILE A 220 10.39 -7.71 12.40
C ILE A 220 10.94 -7.88 10.99
N LEU A 221 12.27 -7.97 10.84
CA LEU A 221 12.90 -8.11 9.52
C LEU A 221 12.52 -9.45 8.87
N ASN A 222 12.56 -10.53 9.65
CA ASN A 222 12.11 -11.84 9.21
C ASN A 222 10.62 -11.80 8.85
N ALA A 223 9.75 -11.21 9.68
CA ALA A 223 8.33 -11.09 9.38
C ALA A 223 8.07 -10.27 8.11
N PHE A 224 8.82 -9.20 7.87
CA PHE A 224 8.64 -8.34 6.69
C PHE A 224 8.85 -9.10 5.38
N PHE A 225 9.98 -9.81 5.24
CA PHE A 225 10.27 -10.57 4.04
C PHE A 225 9.49 -11.88 3.98
N LYS A 226 9.31 -12.58 5.11
CA LYS A 226 8.48 -13.80 5.21
C LYS A 226 7.07 -13.55 4.72
N TYR A 227 6.41 -12.49 5.20
CA TYR A 227 5.04 -12.20 4.81
C TYR A 227 4.95 -11.91 3.31
N LYS A 228 5.89 -11.16 2.73
CA LYS A 228 5.95 -10.96 1.28
C LYS A 228 6.24 -12.25 0.51
N ALA A 229 7.05 -13.16 1.05
CA ALA A 229 7.34 -14.46 0.44
C ALA A 229 6.09 -15.34 0.33
N PHE A 230 5.13 -15.23 1.26
CA PHE A 230 3.86 -15.95 1.19
C PHE A 230 3.10 -15.68 -0.11
N SER A 231 3.25 -14.49 -0.68
CA SER A 231 2.55 -14.13 -1.92
C SER A 231 2.91 -14.99 -3.13
N PHE A 232 4.13 -15.54 -3.18
CA PHE A 232 4.52 -16.43 -4.27
C PHE A 232 3.79 -17.77 -4.19
N TYR A 233 3.57 -18.30 -2.98
CA TYR A 233 2.79 -19.52 -2.77
C TYR A 233 1.29 -19.26 -2.92
N LEU A 234 0.81 -18.14 -2.40
CA LEU A 234 -0.59 -17.72 -2.53
C LEU A 234 -0.99 -17.41 -3.98
N ALA A 235 -0.02 -17.18 -4.87
CA ALA A 235 -0.28 -17.02 -6.30
C ALA A 235 -1.04 -18.22 -6.89
N GLU A 236 -0.72 -19.45 -6.47
CA GLU A 236 -1.39 -20.69 -6.93
C GLU A 236 -2.90 -20.62 -6.70
N PHE A 237 -3.29 -20.31 -5.47
CA PHE A 237 -4.69 -20.22 -5.06
C PHE A 237 -5.46 -19.15 -5.86
N SER A 238 -4.84 -18.00 -6.14
CA SER A 238 -5.47 -16.97 -6.98
C SER A 238 -5.57 -17.34 -8.46
N ILE A 239 -4.64 -18.17 -8.96
CA ILE A 239 -4.68 -18.68 -10.34
C ILE A 239 -5.80 -19.71 -10.46
N GLU A 240 -5.90 -20.64 -9.50
CA GLU A 240 -6.92 -21.68 -9.44
C GLU A 240 -8.34 -21.12 -9.25
N LYS A 241 -8.48 -19.96 -8.59
CA LYS A 241 -9.79 -19.33 -8.36
C LYS A 241 -10.45 -18.83 -9.64
N ILE A 242 -9.72 -18.69 -10.74
CA ILE A 242 -10.28 -18.26 -12.03
C ILE A 242 -10.99 -19.43 -12.74
N SER A 243 -12.32 -19.47 -12.68
CA SER A 243 -13.26 -20.41 -13.32
C SER A 243 -13.79 -19.97 -14.69
N ASN A 244 -13.17 -18.98 -15.36
CA ASN A 244 -13.58 -18.41 -16.66
C ASN A 244 -14.92 -17.65 -16.66
N ASP A 245 -15.52 -17.38 -15.50
CA ASP A 245 -16.70 -16.53 -15.40
C ASP A 245 -16.36 -15.06 -15.70
N ILE A 246 -17.32 -14.29 -16.24
CA ILE A 246 -17.11 -12.90 -16.68
C ILE A 246 -16.54 -12.03 -15.55
N GLU A 247 -17.07 -12.19 -14.33
CA GLU A 247 -16.57 -11.49 -13.14
C GLU A 247 -15.07 -11.69 -12.95
N GLN A 248 -14.62 -12.94 -13.01
CA GLN A 248 -13.26 -13.32 -12.70
C GLN A 248 -12.29 -12.95 -13.84
N ILE A 249 -12.77 -12.88 -15.08
CA ILE A 249 -12.00 -12.32 -16.21
C ILE A 249 -11.78 -10.81 -16.01
N LEU A 250 -12.75 -10.10 -15.43
CA LEU A 250 -12.68 -8.65 -15.16
C LEU A 250 -12.00 -8.32 -13.82
N TYR A 251 -11.96 -9.26 -12.88
CA TYR A 251 -11.38 -9.09 -11.56
C TYR A 251 -9.93 -8.58 -11.56
N PRO A 252 -9.00 -9.07 -12.41
CA PRO A 252 -7.63 -8.56 -12.47
C PRO A 252 -7.55 -7.04 -12.73
N PHE A 253 -8.54 -6.46 -13.40
CA PHE A 253 -8.55 -5.04 -13.76
C PHE A 253 -9.16 -4.16 -12.67
N PHE A 254 -10.26 -4.62 -12.07
CA PHE A 254 -11.13 -3.78 -11.23
C PHE A 254 -11.29 -4.27 -9.80
N GLY A 255 -10.92 -5.53 -9.52
CA GLY A 255 -10.99 -6.19 -8.21
C GLY A 255 -12.34 -5.99 -7.53
N PHE A 256 -12.30 -5.54 -6.27
CA PHE A 256 -13.48 -5.28 -5.46
C PHE A 256 -14.58 -4.46 -6.13
N PHE A 257 -14.24 -3.51 -7.02
CA PHE A 257 -15.27 -2.69 -7.67
C PHE A 257 -16.15 -3.49 -8.64
N ILE A 258 -15.58 -4.45 -9.40
CA ILE A 258 -16.38 -5.19 -10.36
C ILE A 258 -17.29 -6.19 -9.67
N GLU A 259 -16.82 -6.90 -8.64
CA GLU A 259 -17.67 -7.83 -7.90
C GLU A 259 -18.84 -7.12 -7.23
N ARG A 260 -18.58 -5.97 -6.58
CA ARG A 260 -19.65 -5.18 -5.96
C ARG A 260 -20.65 -4.63 -6.96
N PHE A 261 -20.20 -4.31 -8.18
CA PHE A 261 -21.09 -3.87 -9.25
C PHE A 261 -21.93 -5.04 -9.78
N LEU A 262 -21.32 -6.20 -10.02
CA LEU A 262 -21.98 -7.38 -10.56
C LEU A 262 -22.98 -8.00 -9.57
N ILE A 263 -22.69 -8.02 -8.27
CA ILE A 263 -23.62 -8.52 -7.24
C ILE A 263 -24.97 -7.81 -7.26
N ILE A 264 -25.01 -6.53 -7.68
CA ILE A 264 -26.27 -5.77 -7.79
C ILE A 264 -27.13 -6.28 -8.95
N ILE A 265 -26.49 -6.86 -9.98
CA ILE A 265 -27.13 -7.34 -11.21
C ILE A 265 -27.47 -8.82 -11.08
N GLU A 266 -26.51 -9.64 -10.64
CA GLU A 266 -26.63 -11.09 -10.54
C GLU A 266 -25.88 -11.61 -9.30
N PRO A 267 -26.45 -12.55 -8.53
CA PRO A 267 -25.75 -13.18 -7.43
C PRO A 267 -24.51 -13.92 -7.93
N ILE A 268 -23.35 -13.52 -7.42
CA ILE A 268 -22.09 -14.18 -7.68
C ILE A 268 -22.00 -15.43 -6.82
N SER A 269 -21.77 -16.59 -7.45
CA SER A 269 -21.71 -17.88 -6.77
C SER A 269 -20.47 -18.05 -5.90
N ASN A 270 -19.35 -17.39 -6.26
CA ASN A 270 -18.05 -17.55 -5.61
C ASN A 270 -17.28 -16.21 -5.51
N PRO A 271 -17.74 -15.26 -4.69
CA PRO A 271 -17.10 -13.95 -4.59
C PRO A 271 -15.67 -14.08 -4.05
N ILE A 272 -14.75 -13.23 -4.53
CA ILE A 272 -13.36 -13.20 -4.05
C ILE A 272 -13.22 -12.18 -2.91
N SER A 273 -13.85 -11.01 -3.04
CA SER A 273 -13.51 -9.80 -2.26
C SER A 273 -14.56 -9.28 -1.30
N VAL A 274 -15.76 -9.85 -1.33
CA VAL A 274 -16.88 -9.43 -0.48
C VAL A 274 -16.72 -10.01 0.93
N TYR A 275 -17.23 -9.28 1.93
CA TYR A 275 -17.27 -9.78 3.31
C TYR A 275 -17.93 -11.17 3.32
N ASP A 276 -17.35 -12.11 4.05
CA ASP A 276 -17.71 -13.55 4.10
C ASP A 276 -17.26 -14.40 2.90
N ALA A 277 -16.46 -13.86 1.97
CA ALA A 277 -15.78 -14.69 0.98
C ALA A 277 -14.68 -15.54 1.65
N ASP A 278 -14.89 -16.86 1.71
CA ASP A 278 -13.94 -17.86 2.22
C ASP A 278 -12.53 -17.64 1.66
N PHE A 279 -12.42 -17.18 0.41
CA PHE A 279 -11.14 -16.97 -0.26
C PHE A 279 -10.22 -15.93 0.42
N ILE A 280 -10.77 -14.90 1.08
CA ILE A 280 -9.98 -13.87 1.79
C ILE A 280 -9.89 -14.17 3.28
N SER A 281 -10.91 -14.80 3.87
CA SER A 281 -10.95 -15.11 5.30
C SER A 281 -10.13 -16.35 5.66
N GLU A 282 -10.08 -17.36 4.79
CA GLU A 282 -9.35 -18.60 5.06
C GLU A 282 -7.83 -18.42 5.02
N PHE A 283 -7.16 -18.98 6.01
CA PHE A 283 -5.70 -19.04 6.06
C PHE A 283 -5.22 -20.32 5.36
N HIS A 284 -4.36 -20.15 4.36
CA HIS A 284 -3.71 -21.27 3.70
C HIS A 284 -2.41 -21.62 4.42
N ARG A 285 -2.22 -22.92 4.65
CA ARG A 285 -1.01 -23.46 5.29
C ARG A 285 0.10 -23.64 4.27
N LEU A 286 1.12 -22.79 4.37
CA LEU A 286 2.27 -22.71 3.46
C LEU A 286 3.50 -23.45 4.00
N GLY A 287 3.45 -23.97 5.23
CA GLY A 287 4.60 -24.57 5.92
C GLY A 287 4.28 -25.73 6.85
N PRO A 288 5.32 -26.36 7.43
CA PRO A 288 5.16 -27.36 8.47
C PRO A 288 4.58 -26.75 9.75
N ASN A 289 3.78 -27.54 10.48
CA ASN A 289 3.24 -27.26 11.81
C ASN A 289 2.66 -25.85 12.03
N ASN A 290 1.77 -25.37 11.15
CA ASN A 290 1.10 -24.05 11.23
C ASN A 290 2.06 -22.85 11.37
N ALA A 291 3.35 -23.02 11.07
CA ALA A 291 4.34 -21.97 11.25
C ALA A 291 4.19 -20.84 10.21
N TYR A 292 3.62 -21.16 9.05
CA TYR A 292 3.45 -20.29 7.89
C TYR A 292 2.02 -20.34 7.37
N ASP A 293 1.11 -19.72 8.11
CA ASP A 293 -0.27 -19.54 7.67
C ASP A 293 -0.44 -18.13 7.10
N GLY A 294 -1.02 -18.04 5.90
CA GLY A 294 -1.14 -16.79 5.16
C GLY A 294 -2.47 -16.63 4.46
N ASN A 295 -2.95 -15.39 4.41
CA ASN A 295 -4.13 -14.97 3.66
C ASN A 295 -3.91 -13.58 3.05
N VAL A 296 -4.77 -13.19 2.10
CA VAL A 296 -4.89 -11.79 1.58
C VAL A 296 -3.67 -11.26 0.80
N LEU A 297 -2.62 -12.06 0.57
CA LEU A 297 -1.43 -11.68 -0.20
C LEU A 297 -1.39 -12.33 -1.57
N TYR A 298 -2.46 -12.16 -2.33
CA TYR A 298 -2.55 -12.64 -3.70
C TYR A 298 -1.92 -11.60 -4.63
N PRO A 299 -0.75 -11.86 -5.26
CA PRO A 299 -0.04 -10.86 -6.03
C PRO A 299 -0.84 -10.44 -7.27
N TRP A 300 -0.70 -9.21 -7.73
CA TRP A 300 -1.57 -8.69 -8.78
C TRP A 300 -1.43 -9.46 -10.11
N TRP A 301 -0.20 -9.88 -10.41
CA TRP A 301 0.12 -10.58 -11.66
C TRP A 301 -0.53 -11.96 -11.75
N SER A 302 -0.76 -12.63 -10.62
CA SER A 302 -1.30 -14.00 -10.63
C SER A 302 -2.76 -14.02 -11.09
N TRP A 303 -3.53 -12.96 -10.80
CA TRP A 303 -4.90 -12.80 -11.32
C TRP A 303 -4.92 -12.67 -12.84
N PHE A 304 -4.02 -11.86 -13.39
CA PHE A 304 -3.89 -11.75 -14.85
C PHE A 304 -3.39 -13.06 -15.47
N TYR A 305 -2.45 -13.73 -14.81
CA TYR A 305 -1.94 -15.02 -15.25
C TYR A 305 -3.02 -16.10 -15.23
N GLY A 306 -3.84 -16.17 -14.19
CA GLY A 306 -4.97 -17.10 -14.12
C GLY A 306 -5.98 -16.88 -15.24
N ALA A 307 -6.32 -15.61 -15.52
CA ALA A 307 -7.31 -15.28 -16.57
C ALA A 307 -6.79 -15.42 -18.01
N PHE A 308 -5.51 -15.16 -18.27
CA PHE A 308 -4.98 -15.03 -19.64
C PHE A 308 -3.66 -15.78 -19.88
N GLY A 309 -3.26 -16.66 -18.97
CA GLY A 309 -1.97 -17.34 -19.00
C GLY A 309 -0.79 -16.36 -18.97
N ILE A 310 0.33 -16.76 -19.58
CA ILE A 310 1.54 -15.93 -19.64
C ILE A 310 1.31 -14.56 -20.31
N PHE A 311 0.39 -14.47 -21.27
CA PHE A 311 0.01 -13.20 -21.91
C PHE A 311 -0.64 -12.23 -20.94
N GLY A 312 -1.25 -12.72 -19.86
CA GLY A 312 -1.80 -11.90 -18.78
C GLY A 312 -0.78 -10.94 -18.17
N ILE A 313 0.48 -11.36 -18.04
CA ILE A 313 1.54 -10.50 -17.48
C ILE A 313 1.82 -9.30 -18.39
N LEU A 314 1.78 -9.52 -19.71
CA LEU A 314 1.89 -8.44 -20.70
C LEU A 314 0.66 -7.53 -20.65
N ILE A 315 -0.54 -8.11 -20.57
CA ILE A 315 -1.81 -7.36 -20.45
C ILE A 315 -1.79 -6.47 -19.20
N LYS A 316 -1.37 -6.99 -18.03
CA LYS A 316 -1.19 -6.22 -16.79
C LYS A 316 -0.27 -5.02 -17.02
N SER A 317 0.84 -5.23 -17.71
CA SER A 317 1.83 -4.18 -17.97
C SER A 317 1.28 -3.08 -18.87
N ILE A 318 0.55 -3.46 -19.93
CA ILE A 318 -0.15 -2.52 -20.81
C ILE A 318 -1.24 -1.76 -20.04
N PHE A 319 -2.04 -2.46 -19.25
CA PHE A 319 -3.09 -1.86 -18.42
C PHE A 319 -2.49 -0.84 -17.44
N THR A 320 -1.42 -1.22 -16.74
CA THR A 320 -0.68 -0.37 -15.81
C THR A 320 -0.16 0.90 -16.50
N LEU A 321 0.39 0.75 -17.71
CA LEU A 321 0.85 1.88 -18.52
C LEU A 321 -0.32 2.82 -18.87
N ILE A 322 -1.45 2.28 -19.35
CA ILE A 322 -2.65 3.06 -19.70
C ILE A 322 -3.18 3.84 -18.49
N VAL A 323 -3.32 3.17 -17.34
CA VAL A 323 -3.79 3.80 -16.10
C VAL A 323 -2.87 4.95 -15.68
N LEU A 324 -1.55 4.73 -15.68
CA LEU A 324 -0.59 5.79 -15.32
C LEU A 324 -0.64 6.98 -16.29
N ILE A 325 -0.74 6.72 -17.60
CA ILE A 325 -0.89 7.79 -18.61
C ILE A 325 -2.15 8.60 -18.35
N PHE A 326 -3.27 7.92 -18.10
CA PHE A 326 -4.54 8.59 -17.79
C PHE A 326 -4.41 9.46 -16.54
N LEU A 327 -3.91 8.91 -15.42
CA LEU A 327 -3.78 9.64 -14.15
C LEU A 327 -2.87 10.87 -14.28
N LEU A 328 -1.72 10.75 -14.95
CA LEU A 328 -0.79 11.84 -15.19
C LEU A 328 -1.38 12.95 -16.07
N LYS A 329 -2.29 12.61 -16.99
CA LYS A 329 -3.00 13.59 -17.85
C LYS A 329 -4.18 14.24 -17.12
N SER A 330 -4.92 13.49 -16.30
CA SER A 330 -6.17 13.91 -15.65
C SER A 330 -6.02 14.77 -14.39
N LYS A 331 -4.78 15.17 -14.02
CA LYS A 331 -4.46 15.98 -12.83
C LYS A 331 -4.83 15.33 -11.48
N PHE A 332 -5.10 14.02 -11.44
CA PHE A 332 -5.33 13.25 -10.20
C PHE A 332 -3.98 12.91 -9.55
N ARG A 333 -3.38 13.88 -8.85
CA ARG A 333 -1.99 13.81 -8.38
C ARG A 333 -1.81 12.96 -7.13
N PHE A 334 -2.76 13.00 -6.19
CA PHE A 334 -2.77 12.08 -5.04
C PHE A 334 -2.96 10.64 -5.50
N LEU A 335 -3.94 10.40 -6.38
CA LEU A 335 -4.16 9.08 -6.93
C LEU A 335 -2.97 8.60 -7.77
N THR A 336 -2.31 9.48 -8.53
CA THR A 336 -1.06 9.17 -9.23
C THR A 336 0.03 8.72 -8.25
N LEU A 337 0.28 9.48 -7.17
CA LEU A 337 1.30 9.14 -6.17
C LEU A 337 1.00 7.78 -5.51
N TYR A 338 -0.25 7.55 -5.12
CA TYR A 338 -0.68 6.30 -4.51
C TYR A 338 -0.57 5.11 -5.48
N THR A 339 -0.94 5.30 -6.75
CA THR A 339 -0.83 4.26 -7.78
C THR A 339 0.62 3.90 -8.07
N LEU A 340 1.54 4.88 -8.13
CA LEU A 340 2.97 4.61 -8.26
C LEU A 340 3.51 3.80 -7.07
N TYR A 341 3.06 4.11 -5.85
CA TYR A 341 3.39 3.33 -4.68
C TYR A 341 2.85 1.90 -4.77
N LEU A 342 1.59 1.71 -5.16
CA LEU A 342 0.99 0.40 -5.31
C LEU A 342 1.74 -0.45 -6.33
N ILE A 343 2.07 0.12 -7.49
CA ILE A 343 2.78 -0.59 -8.57
C ILE A 343 4.16 -1.05 -8.11
N LEU A 344 4.97 -0.15 -7.55
CA LEU A 344 6.37 -0.46 -7.20
C LEU A 344 6.51 -1.30 -5.94
N PHE A 345 5.69 -1.05 -4.92
CA PHE A 345 5.92 -1.61 -3.60
C PHE A 345 4.92 -2.69 -3.21
N VAL A 346 3.72 -2.72 -3.79
CA VAL A 346 2.62 -3.59 -3.35
C VAL A 346 2.26 -4.66 -4.38
N SER A 347 2.24 -4.33 -5.66
CA SER A 347 1.61 -5.16 -6.70
C SER A 347 2.22 -6.55 -6.85
N TYR A 348 3.51 -6.71 -6.55
CA TYR A 348 4.20 -8.00 -6.65
C TYR A 348 3.80 -8.98 -5.55
N PHE A 349 3.15 -8.52 -4.46
CA PHE A 349 2.75 -9.36 -3.34
C PHE A 349 1.26 -9.26 -2.97
N ARG A 350 0.53 -8.24 -3.46
CA ARG A 350 -0.91 -8.09 -3.20
C ARG A 350 -1.62 -7.36 -4.34
N HIS A 351 -2.85 -7.79 -4.66
CA HIS A 351 -3.74 -7.12 -5.60
C HIS A 351 -4.12 -5.72 -5.08
N PRO A 352 -3.93 -4.63 -5.86
CA PRO A 352 -4.13 -3.26 -5.39
C PRO A 352 -5.56 -2.95 -4.95
N ILE A 353 -6.54 -3.66 -5.50
CA ILE A 353 -7.98 -3.49 -5.24
C ILE A 353 -8.60 -4.80 -4.72
N LEU A 354 -7.87 -5.53 -3.86
CA LEU A 354 -8.31 -6.86 -3.40
C LEU A 354 -9.56 -6.79 -2.51
N ASN A 355 -9.69 -5.77 -1.66
CA ASN A 355 -10.74 -5.72 -0.64
C ASN A 355 -11.26 -4.30 -0.40
N VAL A 356 -12.25 -4.21 0.48
CA VAL A 356 -12.94 -2.95 0.80
C VAL A 356 -12.00 -1.84 1.29
N ALA A 357 -10.97 -2.18 2.08
CA ALA A 357 -10.00 -1.20 2.59
C ALA A 357 -9.18 -0.59 1.44
N SER A 358 -8.74 -1.40 0.47
CA SER A 358 -8.09 -0.93 -0.74
C SER A 358 -9.01 -0.02 -1.58
N ALA A 359 -10.28 -0.37 -1.72
CA ALA A 359 -11.25 0.45 -2.44
C ALA A 359 -11.47 1.81 -1.77
N TYR A 360 -11.61 1.84 -0.44
CA TYR A 360 -11.71 3.09 0.32
C TYR A 360 -10.47 3.98 0.17
N ALA A 361 -9.27 3.41 0.10
CA ALA A 361 -8.06 4.19 -0.16
C ALA A 361 -8.11 4.88 -1.53
N ILE A 362 -8.56 4.19 -2.59
CA ILE A 362 -8.71 4.78 -3.93
C ILE A 362 -9.75 5.90 -3.91
N ILE A 363 -10.92 5.65 -3.31
CA ILE A 363 -12.00 6.64 -3.18
C ILE A 363 -11.50 7.90 -2.44
N LEU A 364 -10.77 7.72 -1.34
CA LEU A 364 -10.17 8.82 -0.57
C LEU A 364 -9.30 9.70 -1.46
N PHE A 365 -8.35 9.13 -2.20
CA PHE A 365 -7.43 9.93 -3.00
C PHE A 365 -8.13 10.62 -4.19
N LEU A 366 -9.16 9.98 -4.75
CA LEU A 366 -10.02 10.61 -5.73
C LEU A 366 -10.75 11.84 -5.14
N ILE A 367 -11.33 11.72 -3.94
CA ILE A 367 -11.96 12.84 -3.22
C ILE A 367 -10.93 13.95 -2.94
N MET A 368 -9.73 13.60 -2.47
CA MET A 368 -8.68 14.58 -2.19
C MET A 368 -8.26 15.37 -3.43
N ASP A 369 -8.06 14.68 -4.57
CA ASP A 369 -7.76 15.34 -5.82
C ASP A 369 -8.89 16.27 -6.27
N LEU A 370 -10.15 15.81 -6.21
CA LEU A 370 -11.32 16.63 -6.55
C LEU A 370 -11.43 17.88 -5.67
N LEU A 371 -11.24 17.75 -4.35
CA LEU A 371 -11.27 18.88 -3.42
C LEU A 371 -10.22 19.94 -3.77
N ILE A 372 -9.03 19.52 -4.20
CA ILE A 372 -7.96 20.44 -4.57
C ILE A 372 -8.25 21.09 -5.92
N ILE A 373 -8.69 20.33 -6.92
CA ILE A 373 -9.09 20.87 -8.23
C ILE A 373 -10.19 21.93 -8.08
N LEU A 374 -11.20 21.66 -7.25
CA LEU A 374 -12.27 22.62 -6.96
C LEU A 374 -11.74 23.87 -6.24
N SER A 375 -10.76 23.72 -5.35
CA SER A 375 -10.15 24.87 -4.66
C SER A 375 -9.34 25.77 -5.61
N GLU A 376 -8.56 25.17 -6.53
CA GLU A 376 -7.78 25.90 -7.53
C GLU A 376 -8.69 26.69 -8.49
N LYS A 377 -9.82 26.11 -8.91
CA LYS A 377 -10.79 26.78 -9.79
C LYS A 377 -11.39 28.03 -9.12
N LYS A 378 -11.71 27.95 -7.82
CA LYS A 378 -12.25 29.09 -7.05
C LYS A 378 -11.22 30.23 -6.93
N GLU A 379 -9.95 29.92 -6.67
CA GLU A 379 -8.90 30.95 -6.59
C GLU A 379 -8.67 31.65 -7.93
N CYS A 380 -8.77 30.92 -9.05
CA CYS A 380 -8.64 31.51 -10.39
C CYS A 380 -9.78 32.47 -10.73
N ILE A 381 -11.03 32.10 -10.45
CA ILE A 381 -12.20 32.97 -10.67
C ILE A 381 -12.08 34.24 -9.83
N TYR A 382 -11.69 34.12 -8.56
CA TYR A 382 -11.55 35.27 -7.67
C TYR A 382 -10.45 36.25 -8.11
N ARG A 383 -9.37 35.76 -8.74
CA ARG A 383 -8.31 36.61 -9.30
C ARG A 383 -8.73 37.33 -10.58
N ASN A 384 -9.58 36.74 -11.39
CA ASN A 384 -10.06 37.38 -12.63
C ASN A 384 -11.14 38.44 -12.38
N ASN A 385 -11.79 38.41 -11.22
CA ASN A 385 -12.81 39.38 -10.80
C ASN A 385 -12.23 40.54 -9.96
N ARG A 386 -10.92 40.57 -9.74
CA ARG A 386 -10.16 41.68 -9.16
C ARG A 386 -9.33 42.31 -10.26
#